data_AF-A0A9E3XWF9-F1
#
_entry.id   AF-A0A9E3XWF9-F1
#
_cell.length_a   1.000
_cell.length_b   1.000
_cell.length_c   1.000
_cell.angle_alpha   90.00
_cell.angle_beta   90.00
_cell.angle_gamma   90.00
#
_symmetry.space_group_name_H-M   'P 1'
#
loop_
_entity.id
_entity.type
_entity.pdbx_description
1 polymer ?
#
loop_
_entity_poly.entity_id
_entity_poly.type
_entity_poly.pdbx_seq_one_letter_code
_entity_poly.pdbx_strand_id
1 'polypeptide(L)'
;MAYRYLWTPLQLGPVTTRNRIVFSAHLTNYARDGKPTEQHAAYYAARAQGGAGLIITEEHSTHPTDWPYEKLIHGFHRSVIPGYRRITQAVHRHGVPIFAQINHNGGQASSMFSRLPVWAPSAVADPLFREVPKAVTHAEIDEIVAGYALVAEHCAEGGFDGIELQCSHSSIVRGFLSPATNRRTDEYGGSVENRARILVEIVAAVRKVIGNGMALGVRICGDELIDGGTTIDDAVRVAEIAEATGQVDYVNTSIGVATASLFMIEASMHIPPGYALFIPSAFRKAIDLPVVGVGRFKDPLQAERALAEGHCDLVGVVRGQIADADFAAKARLGLTDDIRLCLS
;
A
#
# COMPACT_ATOMS: atom_id res chain seq x y z
N MET A 1 9.71 4.63 -30.26
CA MET A 1 8.41 4.61 -29.54
C MET A 1 8.43 5.75 -28.53
N ALA A 2 7.32 6.47 -28.38
CA ALA A 2 7.18 7.38 -27.24
C ALA A 2 7.22 6.55 -25.93
N TYR A 3 7.90 7.06 -24.91
CA TYR A 3 8.06 6.45 -23.58
C TYR A 3 8.81 5.10 -23.60
N ARG A 4 10.15 5.12 -23.60
CA ARG A 4 11.01 3.93 -23.67
C ARG A 4 10.89 3.08 -22.40
N TYR A 5 10.97 3.69 -21.22
CA TYR A 5 11.10 2.96 -19.95
C TYR A 5 9.74 2.43 -19.48
N LEU A 6 8.68 3.20 -19.69
CA LEU A 6 7.33 2.88 -19.21
C LEU A 6 6.86 1.49 -19.66
N TRP A 7 7.24 1.07 -20.87
CA TRP A 7 6.80 -0.21 -21.48
C TRP A 7 7.75 -1.38 -21.25
N THR A 8 8.79 -1.22 -20.44
CA THR A 8 9.71 -2.31 -20.12
C THR A 8 9.15 -3.19 -19.01
N PRO A 9 9.26 -4.53 -19.12
CA PRO A 9 8.92 -5.42 -18.02
C PRO A 9 9.79 -5.22 -16.78
N LEU A 10 9.30 -5.66 -15.61
CA LEU A 10 10.09 -5.74 -14.37
C LEU A 10 9.70 -6.96 -13.54
N GLN A 11 10.68 -7.56 -12.87
CA GLN A 11 10.47 -8.63 -11.91
C GLN A 11 10.22 -8.07 -10.50
N LEU A 12 9.18 -8.55 -9.83
CA LEU A 12 8.85 -8.35 -8.42
C LEU A 12 8.74 -9.74 -7.77
N GLY A 13 9.83 -10.24 -7.20
CA GLY A 13 9.89 -11.59 -6.65
C GLY A 13 9.57 -12.64 -7.72
N PRO A 14 8.52 -13.47 -7.58
CA PRO A 14 8.11 -14.43 -8.60
C PRO A 14 7.25 -13.84 -9.73
N VAL A 15 6.82 -12.58 -9.63
CA VAL A 15 5.87 -11.95 -10.56
C VAL A 15 6.57 -11.01 -11.53
N THR A 16 6.30 -11.13 -12.83
CA THR A 16 6.78 -10.16 -13.83
C THR A 16 5.66 -9.21 -14.25
N THR A 17 5.86 -7.91 -14.12
CA THR A 17 4.95 -6.90 -14.70
C THR A 17 5.28 -6.69 -16.17
N ARG A 18 4.26 -6.49 -17.01
CA ARG A 18 4.43 -6.25 -18.46
C ARG A 18 4.91 -4.83 -18.80
N ASN A 19 4.79 -3.91 -17.86
CA ASN A 19 5.17 -2.50 -17.95
C ASN A 19 5.34 -1.91 -16.54
N ARG A 20 5.78 -0.65 -16.45
CA ARG A 20 6.12 0.01 -15.18
C ARG A 20 4.97 0.79 -14.52
N ILE A 21 3.73 0.67 -15.02
CA ILE A 21 2.56 1.40 -14.51
C ILE A 21 1.83 0.57 -13.47
N VAL A 22 1.75 1.09 -12.24
CA VAL A 22 1.06 0.45 -11.12
C VAL A 22 -0.23 1.20 -10.80
N PHE A 23 -1.35 0.50 -10.77
CA PHE A 23 -2.59 1.01 -10.17
C PHE A 23 -2.58 0.68 -8.68
N SER A 24 -1.99 1.58 -7.89
CA SER A 24 -1.78 1.37 -6.46
C SER A 24 -3.08 1.44 -5.64
N ALA A 25 -3.03 0.87 -4.44
CA ALA A 25 -4.14 0.82 -3.49
C ALA A 25 -4.75 2.20 -3.19
N HIS A 26 -6.07 2.24 -3.12
CA HIS A 26 -6.90 3.37 -2.71
C HIS A 26 -8.29 2.83 -2.38
N LEU A 27 -9.00 3.51 -1.47
CA LEU A 27 -10.33 3.09 -1.03
C LEU A 27 -11.36 3.24 -2.15
N THR A 28 -12.15 2.20 -2.41
CA THR A 28 -13.23 2.28 -3.43
C THR A 28 -14.60 2.48 -2.82
N ASN A 29 -14.77 2.12 -1.53
CA ASN A 29 -16.06 2.14 -0.85
C ASN A 29 -17.11 1.25 -1.55
N TYR A 30 -16.69 0.13 -2.13
CA TYR A 30 -17.57 -0.81 -2.83
C TYR A 30 -17.93 -2.05 -2.02
N ALA A 31 -17.32 -2.25 -0.84
CA ALA A 31 -17.63 -3.40 0.00
C ALA A 31 -19.09 -3.34 0.50
N ARG A 32 -19.68 -4.52 0.63
CA ARG A 32 -21.00 -4.71 1.24
C ARG A 32 -20.89 -5.85 2.24
N ASP A 33 -21.36 -5.62 3.46
CA ASP A 33 -21.30 -6.59 4.56
C ASP A 33 -19.88 -7.15 4.78
N GLY A 34 -18.87 -6.28 4.69
CA GLY A 34 -17.47 -6.66 4.83
C GLY A 34 -16.88 -7.46 3.66
N LYS A 35 -17.58 -7.59 2.52
CA LYS A 35 -17.19 -8.48 1.42
C LYS A 35 -16.93 -7.72 0.11
N PRO A 36 -16.00 -8.22 -0.72
CA PRO A 36 -15.83 -7.72 -2.07
C PRO A 36 -17.06 -8.00 -2.94
N THR A 37 -17.34 -7.09 -3.87
CA THR A 37 -18.53 -7.09 -4.72
C THR A 37 -18.18 -7.18 -6.21
N GLU A 38 -19.19 -7.39 -7.05
CA GLU A 38 -19.02 -7.37 -8.52
C GLU A 38 -18.49 -6.04 -9.04
N GLN A 39 -18.82 -4.95 -8.34
CA GLN A 39 -18.32 -3.62 -8.68
C GLN A 39 -16.80 -3.52 -8.55
N HIS A 40 -16.18 -4.17 -7.56
CA HIS A 40 -14.72 -4.23 -7.47
C HIS A 40 -14.13 -4.98 -8.66
N ALA A 41 -14.73 -6.12 -9.03
CA ALA A 41 -14.24 -6.93 -10.14
C ALA A 41 -14.29 -6.14 -11.46
N ALA A 42 -15.40 -5.44 -11.75
CA ALA A 42 -15.52 -4.57 -12.90
C ALA A 42 -14.53 -3.39 -12.85
N TYR A 43 -14.36 -2.79 -11.67
CA TYR A 43 -13.48 -1.65 -11.45
C TYR A 43 -12.01 -1.96 -11.76
N TYR A 44 -11.48 -3.06 -11.20
CA TYR A 44 -10.10 -3.48 -11.44
C TYR A 44 -9.91 -4.07 -12.84
N ALA A 45 -10.88 -4.83 -13.36
CA ALA A 45 -10.82 -5.36 -14.73
C ALA A 45 -10.71 -4.24 -15.77
N ALA A 46 -11.40 -3.11 -15.57
CA ALA A 46 -11.30 -1.96 -16.47
C ALA A 46 -9.87 -1.41 -16.58
N ARG A 47 -9.10 -1.36 -15.47
CA ARG A 47 -7.68 -0.91 -15.51
C ARG A 47 -6.76 -1.97 -16.09
N ALA A 48 -7.08 -3.24 -15.83
CA ALA A 48 -6.34 -4.36 -16.42
C ALA A 48 -6.46 -4.37 -17.94
N GLN A 49 -7.69 -4.21 -18.44
CA GLN A 49 -8.03 -4.02 -19.85
C GLN A 49 -7.36 -2.78 -20.42
N GLY A 50 -7.41 -1.66 -19.69
CA GLY A 50 -6.84 -0.37 -20.06
C GLY A 50 -5.32 -0.29 -20.02
N GLY A 51 -4.62 -1.39 -19.72
CA GLY A 51 -3.17 -1.50 -19.95
C GLY A 51 -2.29 -1.45 -18.70
N ALA A 52 -2.83 -1.44 -17.48
CA ALA A 52 -2.03 -1.45 -16.25
C ALA A 52 -1.01 -2.60 -16.24
N GLY A 53 0.17 -2.37 -15.65
CA GLY A 53 1.23 -3.36 -15.49
C GLY A 53 1.09 -4.20 -14.23
N LEU A 54 0.53 -3.59 -13.18
CA LEU A 54 0.21 -4.20 -11.89
C LEU A 54 -1.00 -3.49 -11.29
N ILE A 55 -1.87 -4.23 -10.61
CA ILE A 55 -2.96 -3.69 -9.80
C ILE A 55 -2.74 -4.06 -8.34
N ILE A 56 -2.97 -3.13 -7.43
CA ILE A 56 -2.97 -3.36 -5.99
C ILE A 56 -4.35 -2.93 -5.48
N THR A 57 -5.07 -3.83 -4.81
CA THR A 57 -6.44 -3.53 -4.33
C THR A 57 -6.45 -2.50 -3.22
N GLU A 58 -7.64 -2.02 -2.89
CA GLU A 58 -7.88 -1.36 -1.62
C GLU A 58 -7.53 -2.27 -0.44
N GLU A 59 -7.46 -1.68 0.75
CA GLU A 59 -7.07 -2.39 1.95
C GLU A 59 -8.10 -3.44 2.38
N HIS A 60 -7.58 -4.55 2.90
CA HIS A 60 -8.36 -5.57 3.57
C HIS A 60 -7.97 -5.60 5.06
N SER A 61 -8.97 -5.44 5.93
CA SER A 61 -8.81 -5.50 7.38
C SER A 61 -8.26 -6.86 7.82
N THR A 62 -7.22 -6.83 8.64
CA THR A 62 -6.58 -8.04 9.18
C THR A 62 -7.14 -8.48 10.53
N HIS A 63 -8.05 -7.69 11.14
CA HIS A 63 -8.48 -7.96 12.51
C HIS A 63 -9.91 -7.42 12.81
N PRO A 64 -10.71 -8.10 13.65
CA PRO A 64 -12.06 -7.62 14.03
C PRO A 64 -12.10 -6.24 14.71
N THR A 65 -11.02 -5.82 15.37
CA THR A 65 -10.92 -4.47 15.96
C THR A 65 -10.75 -3.39 14.89
N ASP A 66 -10.37 -3.77 13.67
CA ASP A 66 -10.12 -2.87 12.56
C ASP A 66 -11.36 -2.71 11.66
N TRP A 67 -12.24 -1.78 12.05
CA TRP A 67 -13.39 -1.37 11.26
C TRP A 67 -13.55 0.17 11.25
N PRO A 68 -12.58 0.92 10.68
CA PRO A 68 -12.58 2.39 10.65
C PRO A 68 -13.75 3.01 9.87
N TYR A 69 -14.30 2.35 8.85
CA TYR A 69 -15.41 2.84 8.05
C TYR A 69 -16.30 1.71 7.53
N GLU A 70 -17.57 2.03 7.27
CA GLU A 70 -18.64 1.06 6.94
C GLU A 70 -18.27 0.09 5.80
N LYS A 71 -17.54 0.56 4.79
CA LYS A 71 -17.33 -0.15 3.51
C LYS A 71 -15.93 -0.73 3.36
N LEU A 72 -15.36 -1.22 4.46
CA LEU A 72 -14.09 -1.93 4.50
C LEU A 72 -14.29 -3.42 4.19
N ILE A 73 -13.31 -4.06 3.54
CA ILE A 73 -13.29 -5.51 3.37
C ILE A 73 -12.78 -6.16 4.66
N HIS A 74 -13.57 -7.05 5.27
CA HIS A 74 -13.21 -7.81 6.46
C HIS A 74 -12.40 -9.05 6.07
N GLY A 75 -11.13 -8.84 5.71
CA GLY A 75 -10.23 -9.88 5.21
C GLY A 75 -10.08 -11.07 6.18
N PHE A 76 -10.24 -10.84 7.48
CA PHE A 76 -10.20 -11.87 8.52
C PHE A 76 -11.37 -12.86 8.47
N HIS A 77 -12.45 -12.58 7.71
CA HIS A 77 -13.54 -13.53 7.51
C HIS A 77 -13.37 -14.33 6.22
N ARG A 78 -13.23 -15.65 6.31
CA ARG A 78 -13.11 -16.56 5.15
C ARG A 78 -14.18 -16.40 4.06
N SER A 79 -15.35 -15.84 4.41
CA SER A 79 -16.41 -15.51 3.45
C SER A 79 -16.03 -14.51 2.34
N VAL A 80 -14.87 -13.84 2.45
CA VAL A 80 -14.34 -12.94 1.40
C VAL A 80 -13.80 -13.69 0.19
N ILE A 81 -13.37 -14.95 0.34
CA ILE A 81 -12.64 -15.71 -0.69
C ILE A 81 -13.40 -15.79 -2.04
N PRO A 82 -14.72 -16.07 -2.10
CA PRO A 82 -15.45 -16.03 -3.37
C PRO A 82 -15.42 -14.65 -4.04
N GLY A 83 -15.43 -13.57 -3.24
CA GLY A 83 -15.28 -12.19 -3.72
C GLY A 83 -13.89 -11.93 -4.29
N TYR A 84 -12.84 -12.38 -3.59
CA TYR A 84 -11.46 -12.31 -4.06
C TYR A 84 -11.27 -13.05 -5.39
N ARG A 85 -11.73 -14.30 -5.49
CA ARG A 85 -11.66 -15.07 -6.75
C ARG A 85 -12.34 -14.37 -7.91
N ARG A 86 -13.48 -13.70 -7.66
CA ARG A 86 -14.17 -12.92 -8.69
C ARG A 86 -13.30 -11.76 -9.19
N ILE A 87 -12.65 -11.03 -8.28
CA ILE A 87 -11.77 -9.91 -8.62
C ILE A 87 -10.54 -10.40 -9.39
N THR A 88 -9.84 -11.38 -8.84
CA THR A 88 -8.57 -11.89 -9.40
C THR A 88 -8.81 -12.49 -10.79
N GLN A 89 -9.82 -13.35 -10.96
CA GLN A 89 -10.20 -13.88 -12.27
C GLN A 89 -10.56 -12.78 -13.27
N ALA A 90 -11.20 -11.69 -12.82
CA ALA A 90 -11.57 -10.59 -13.71
C ALA A 90 -10.35 -9.84 -14.24
N VAL A 91 -9.34 -9.67 -13.41
CA VAL A 91 -8.08 -9.01 -13.77
C VAL A 91 -7.17 -9.95 -14.59
N HIS A 92 -7.06 -11.22 -14.19
CA HIS A 92 -6.23 -12.22 -14.87
C HIS A 92 -6.65 -12.50 -16.31
N ARG A 93 -7.92 -12.32 -16.68
CA ARG A 93 -8.38 -12.38 -18.08
C ARG A 93 -7.65 -11.42 -19.02
N HIS A 94 -7.03 -10.37 -18.47
CA HIS A 94 -6.24 -9.38 -19.22
C HIS A 94 -4.72 -9.57 -19.07
N GLY A 95 -4.28 -10.65 -18.41
CA GLY A 95 -2.86 -10.97 -18.22
C GLY A 95 -2.12 -9.96 -17.33
N VAL A 96 -2.81 -9.38 -16.34
CA VAL A 96 -2.25 -8.42 -15.39
C VAL A 96 -2.19 -9.07 -14.01
N PRO A 97 -1.05 -9.01 -13.29
CA PRO A 97 -1.00 -9.46 -11.91
C PRO A 97 -1.76 -8.50 -10.98
N ILE A 98 -2.30 -9.05 -9.90
CA ILE A 98 -3.03 -8.30 -8.87
C ILE A 98 -2.58 -8.70 -7.47
N PHE A 99 -2.23 -7.69 -6.67
CA PHE A 99 -1.83 -7.86 -5.28
C PHE A 99 -2.92 -7.35 -4.34
N ALA A 100 -3.04 -7.98 -3.17
CA ALA A 100 -3.92 -7.52 -2.11
C ALA A 100 -3.16 -6.60 -1.15
N GLN A 101 -3.63 -5.37 -0.93
CA GLN A 101 -3.13 -4.57 0.18
C GLN A 101 -3.84 -5.00 1.47
N ILE A 102 -3.09 -5.38 2.50
CA ILE A 102 -3.65 -5.80 3.79
C ILE A 102 -3.20 -4.84 4.89
N ASN A 103 -4.10 -4.54 5.83
CA ASN A 103 -3.89 -3.50 6.82
C ASN A 103 -4.67 -3.75 8.12
N HIS A 104 -4.17 -3.18 9.20
CA HIS A 104 -4.94 -2.82 10.37
C HIS A 104 -4.70 -1.33 10.59
N ASN A 105 -5.73 -0.49 10.64
CA ASN A 105 -5.60 0.97 10.66
C ASN A 105 -5.05 1.55 11.99
N GLY A 106 -4.91 0.72 13.02
CA GLY A 106 -4.36 1.10 14.31
C GLY A 106 -5.08 2.28 14.95
N GLY A 107 -4.33 3.18 15.58
CA GLY A 107 -4.86 4.39 16.24
C GLY A 107 -5.54 5.40 15.32
N GLN A 108 -5.43 5.23 13.99
CA GLN A 108 -6.07 6.05 12.98
C GLN A 108 -7.36 5.38 12.48
N ALA A 109 -8.16 4.90 13.42
CA ALA A 109 -9.41 4.18 13.18
C ALA A 109 -10.51 4.73 14.11
N SER A 110 -11.66 4.04 14.15
CA SER A 110 -12.77 4.39 15.03
C SER A 110 -13.42 3.13 15.59
N SER A 111 -13.77 3.16 16.88
CA SER A 111 -14.61 2.13 17.52
C SER A 111 -16.09 2.20 17.14
N MET A 112 -16.49 3.19 16.32
CA MET A 112 -17.90 3.44 15.97
C MET A 112 -18.58 2.20 15.37
N PHE A 113 -17.91 1.49 14.46
CA PHE A 113 -18.47 0.32 13.78
C PHE A 113 -18.13 -0.99 14.51
N SER A 114 -16.87 -1.19 14.90
CA SER A 114 -16.42 -2.43 15.57
C SER A 114 -17.02 -2.60 16.96
N ARG A 115 -17.34 -1.49 17.66
CA ARG A 115 -17.68 -1.47 19.10
C ARG A 115 -16.59 -2.07 19.99
N LEU A 116 -15.37 -2.14 19.47
CA LEU A 116 -14.17 -2.63 20.14
C LEU A 116 -13.18 -1.48 20.31
N PRO A 117 -12.29 -1.53 21.32
CA PRO A 117 -11.28 -0.50 21.48
C PRO A 117 -10.34 -0.47 20.27
N VAL A 118 -10.03 0.74 19.80
CA VAL A 118 -9.00 0.94 18.78
C VAL A 118 -7.63 0.57 19.35
N TRP A 119 -6.79 -0.11 18.56
CA TRP A 119 -5.48 -0.61 18.99
C TRP A 119 -4.33 0.23 18.46
N ALA A 120 -3.29 0.44 19.26
CA ALA A 120 -2.07 1.16 18.87
C ALA A 120 -0.89 0.70 19.73
N PRO A 121 0.38 0.99 19.34
CA PRO A 121 1.53 0.71 20.21
C PRO A 121 1.50 1.46 21.54
N SER A 122 0.84 2.62 21.60
CA SER A 122 0.76 3.48 22.78
C SER A 122 -0.56 4.25 22.79
N ALA A 123 -1.00 4.68 23.98
CA ALA A 123 -2.23 5.46 24.18
C ALA A 123 -2.06 6.94 23.79
N VAL A 124 -1.62 7.19 22.55
CA VAL A 124 -1.48 8.54 21.98
C VAL A 124 -2.69 8.79 21.10
N ALA A 125 -3.51 9.77 21.48
CA ALA A 125 -4.68 10.16 20.71
C ALA A 125 -4.28 10.82 19.40
N ASP A 126 -4.97 10.45 18.33
CA ASP A 126 -4.85 11.11 17.05
C ASP A 126 -5.78 12.35 17.01
N PRO A 127 -5.28 13.57 16.71
CA PRO A 127 -6.10 14.79 16.71
C PRO A 127 -7.30 14.77 15.75
N LEU A 128 -7.20 14.00 14.66
CA LEU A 128 -8.28 13.89 13.67
C LEU A 128 -9.33 12.86 14.10
N PHE A 129 -8.90 11.70 14.59
CA PHE A 129 -9.81 10.59 14.93
C PHE A 129 -10.40 10.71 16.34
N ARG A 130 -9.74 11.46 17.24
CA ARG A 130 -10.25 11.88 18.56
C ARG A 130 -10.63 10.73 19.50
N GLU A 131 -10.10 9.54 19.27
CA GLU A 131 -10.19 8.40 20.17
C GLU A 131 -8.82 8.12 20.78
N VAL A 132 -8.76 7.84 22.08
CA VAL A 132 -7.53 7.39 22.73
C VAL A 132 -7.43 5.88 22.50
N PRO A 133 -6.45 5.38 21.72
CA PRO A 133 -6.35 3.95 21.48
C PRO A 133 -5.86 3.21 22.72
N LYS A 134 -6.22 1.94 22.80
CA LYS A 134 -5.65 0.99 23.75
C LYS A 134 -4.23 0.65 23.31
N ALA A 135 -3.27 0.83 24.22
CA ALA A 135 -1.91 0.31 24.03
C ALA A 135 -1.97 -1.23 24.02
N VAL A 136 -1.47 -1.84 22.94
CA VAL A 136 -1.46 -3.29 22.78
C VAL A 136 -0.43 -3.96 23.69
N THR A 137 -0.79 -5.12 24.23
CA THR A 137 0.10 -6.02 24.97
C THR A 137 0.89 -6.90 24.00
N HIS A 138 1.92 -7.62 24.48
CA HIS A 138 2.66 -8.57 23.64
C HIS A 138 1.75 -9.66 23.03
N ALA A 139 0.81 -10.20 23.81
CA ALA A 139 -0.15 -11.18 23.30
C ALA A 139 -1.04 -10.63 22.17
N GLU A 140 -1.38 -9.34 22.22
CA GLU A 140 -2.15 -8.68 21.16
C GLU A 140 -1.27 -8.31 19.95
N ILE A 141 0.04 -8.10 20.15
CA ILE A 141 0.99 -8.01 19.04
C ILE A 141 1.05 -9.35 18.30
N ASP A 142 1.13 -10.47 19.03
CA ASP A 142 1.07 -11.81 18.44
C ASP A 142 -0.25 -12.01 17.67
N GLU A 143 -1.37 -11.53 18.20
CA GLU A 143 -2.70 -11.56 17.54
C GLU A 143 -2.73 -10.72 16.26
N ILE A 144 -2.13 -9.53 16.26
CA ILE A 144 -1.96 -8.70 15.07
C ILE A 144 -1.17 -9.46 14.00
N VAL A 145 0.00 -10.01 14.36
CA VAL A 145 0.85 -10.78 13.43
C VAL A 145 0.10 -11.97 12.85
N ALA A 146 -0.65 -12.71 13.68
CA ALA A 146 -1.48 -13.82 13.24
C ALA A 146 -2.61 -13.38 12.29
N GLY A 147 -3.23 -12.22 12.54
CA GLY A 147 -4.26 -11.64 11.67
C GLY A 147 -3.73 -11.32 10.27
N TYR A 148 -2.53 -10.73 10.16
CA TYR A 148 -1.89 -10.49 8.86
C TYR A 148 -1.63 -11.80 8.10
N ALA A 149 -1.15 -12.85 8.78
CA ALA A 149 -0.95 -14.16 8.16
C ALA A 149 -2.28 -14.79 7.70
N LEU A 150 -3.32 -14.76 8.54
CA LEU A 150 -4.65 -15.30 8.20
C LEU A 150 -5.23 -14.65 6.94
N VAL A 151 -5.15 -13.31 6.85
CA VAL A 151 -5.68 -12.61 5.67
C VAL A 151 -4.82 -12.87 4.43
N ALA A 152 -3.51 -12.97 4.57
CA ALA A 152 -2.63 -13.36 3.47
C ALA A 152 -2.97 -14.78 2.95
N GLU A 153 -3.30 -15.73 3.82
CA GLU A 153 -3.80 -17.06 3.44
C GLU A 153 -5.13 -16.96 2.65
N HIS A 154 -6.10 -16.19 3.13
CA HIS A 154 -7.34 -15.96 2.40
C HIS A 154 -7.12 -15.30 1.03
N CYS A 155 -6.15 -14.39 0.92
CA CYS A 155 -5.75 -13.78 -0.34
C CYS A 155 -5.11 -14.81 -1.29
N ALA A 156 -4.23 -15.69 -0.79
CA ALA A 156 -3.67 -16.78 -1.57
C ALA A 156 -4.77 -17.74 -2.08
N GLU A 157 -5.70 -18.17 -1.22
CA GLU A 157 -6.88 -18.96 -1.61
C GLU A 157 -7.80 -18.22 -2.60
N GLY A 158 -7.79 -16.88 -2.53
CA GLY A 158 -8.50 -15.95 -3.41
C GLY A 158 -7.85 -15.77 -4.79
N GLY A 159 -6.64 -16.31 -4.99
CA GLY A 159 -5.92 -16.24 -6.27
C GLY A 159 -5.21 -14.92 -6.52
N PHE A 160 -4.84 -14.17 -5.48
CA PHE A 160 -3.95 -13.02 -5.65
C PHE A 160 -2.52 -13.49 -6.02
N ASP A 161 -1.79 -12.67 -6.77
CA ASP A 161 -0.40 -12.96 -7.17
C ASP A 161 0.62 -12.46 -6.15
N GLY A 162 0.18 -11.67 -5.18
CA GLY A 162 1.03 -11.06 -4.16
C GLY A 162 0.25 -10.31 -3.08
N ILE A 163 0.99 -9.90 -2.06
CA ILE A 163 0.51 -9.15 -0.90
C ILE A 163 1.31 -7.85 -0.77
N GLU A 164 0.65 -6.74 -0.49
CA GLU A 164 1.29 -5.51 -0.06
C GLU A 164 0.93 -5.22 1.40
N LEU A 165 1.93 -5.10 2.27
CA LEU A 165 1.74 -4.65 3.64
C LEU A 165 1.65 -3.12 3.66
N GLN A 166 0.51 -2.59 4.10
CA GLN A 166 0.39 -1.15 4.31
C GLN A 166 1.13 -0.77 5.59
N CYS A 167 2.24 -0.04 5.45
CA CYS A 167 3.11 0.43 6.53
C CYS A 167 3.24 1.96 6.51
N SER A 168 2.25 2.64 5.93
CA SER A 168 2.25 4.09 5.73
C SER A 168 1.04 4.74 6.39
N HIS A 169 0.31 5.62 5.70
CA HIS A 169 -0.84 6.31 6.26
C HIS A 169 -1.93 5.33 6.74
N SER A 170 -2.58 5.66 7.86
CA SER A 170 -3.63 4.88 8.50
C SER A 170 -3.27 3.40 8.69
N SER A 171 -2.18 3.12 9.39
CA SER A 171 -1.70 1.76 9.64
C SER A 171 -1.14 1.61 11.05
N ILE A 172 -1.44 0.48 11.69
CA ILE A 172 -0.89 0.09 12.98
C ILE A 172 0.62 -0.10 12.86
N VAL A 173 1.11 -0.64 11.74
CA VAL A 173 2.54 -0.81 11.48
C VAL A 173 3.21 0.56 11.45
N ARG A 174 2.65 1.54 10.74
CA ARG A 174 3.12 2.94 10.83
C ARG A 174 3.05 3.49 12.24
N GLY A 175 2.00 3.14 12.99
CA GLY A 175 1.88 3.48 14.41
C GLY A 175 3.10 3.05 15.21
N PHE A 176 3.56 1.81 15.02
CA PHE A 176 4.79 1.29 15.65
C PHE A 176 6.05 1.94 15.09
N LEU A 177 6.11 2.15 13.77
CA LEU A 177 7.25 2.76 13.11
C LEU A 177 7.45 4.23 13.48
N SER A 178 6.42 5.00 13.81
CA SER A 178 6.58 6.44 14.05
C SER A 178 6.93 6.77 15.51
N PRO A 179 8.01 7.53 15.78
CA PRO A 179 8.33 7.99 17.14
C PRO A 179 7.24 8.89 17.75
N ALA A 180 6.41 9.53 16.90
CA ALA A 180 5.32 10.38 17.36
C ALA A 180 4.23 9.57 18.07
N THR A 181 3.97 8.34 17.59
CA THR A 181 2.87 7.48 18.06
C THR A 181 3.33 6.29 18.90
N ASN A 182 4.60 5.87 18.78
CA ASN A 182 5.16 4.79 19.57
C ASN A 182 6.00 5.32 20.74
N ARG A 183 5.45 5.25 21.95
CA ARG A 183 6.08 5.65 23.22
C ARG A 183 6.45 4.45 24.09
N ARG A 184 6.51 3.25 23.50
CA ARG A 184 6.90 2.04 24.23
C ARG A 184 8.35 2.12 24.69
N THR A 185 8.64 1.45 25.80
CA THR A 185 9.98 1.33 26.39
C THR A 185 10.50 -0.10 26.39
N ASP A 186 9.77 -1.01 25.77
CA ASP A 186 10.13 -2.42 25.56
C ASP A 186 10.80 -2.63 24.19
N GLU A 187 10.96 -3.89 23.78
CA GLU A 187 11.61 -4.28 22.53
C GLU A 187 10.88 -3.85 21.25
N TYR A 188 9.68 -3.27 21.36
CA TYR A 188 8.91 -2.70 20.26
C TYR A 188 8.96 -1.17 20.21
N GLY A 189 9.74 -0.50 21.07
CA GLY A 189 9.88 0.96 21.12
C GLY A 189 11.32 1.46 21.20
N GLY A 190 11.49 2.79 21.11
CA GLY A 190 12.79 3.44 21.14
C GLY A 190 13.49 3.46 19.77
N SER A 191 14.52 2.63 19.60
CA SER A 191 15.31 2.60 18.37
C SER A 191 14.46 2.23 17.15
N VAL A 192 14.92 2.59 15.96
CA VAL A 192 14.25 2.24 14.70
C VAL A 192 14.18 0.72 14.52
N GLU A 193 15.18 -0.05 14.95
CA GLU A 193 15.17 -1.51 14.92
C GLU A 193 14.07 -2.10 15.80
N ASN A 194 13.88 -1.57 17.01
CA ASN A 194 12.82 -2.02 17.91
C ASN A 194 11.44 -1.64 17.35
N ARG A 195 11.28 -0.39 16.86
CA ARG A 195 10.04 0.06 16.22
C ARG A 195 9.68 -0.77 14.98
N ALA A 196 10.68 -1.19 14.20
CA ALA A 196 10.50 -2.00 13.00
C ALA A 196 10.31 -3.50 13.28
N ARG A 197 10.48 -3.97 14.53
CA ARG A 197 10.36 -5.37 14.90
C ARG A 197 9.03 -5.99 14.47
N ILE A 198 7.92 -5.29 14.68
CA ILE A 198 6.59 -5.76 14.28
C ILE A 198 6.48 -5.96 12.76
N LEU A 199 7.11 -5.09 11.96
CA LEU A 199 7.13 -5.24 10.51
C LEU A 199 7.87 -6.52 10.11
N VAL A 200 9.02 -6.78 10.71
CA VAL A 200 9.81 -8.00 10.46
C VAL A 200 9.03 -9.25 10.83
N GLU A 201 8.33 -9.24 11.97
CA GLU A 201 7.48 -10.35 12.42
C GLU A 201 6.29 -10.61 11.48
N ILE A 202 5.61 -9.54 11.03
CA ILE A 202 4.53 -9.63 10.04
C ILE A 202 5.06 -10.17 8.70
N VAL A 203 6.20 -9.65 8.21
CA VAL A 203 6.82 -10.12 6.97
C VAL A 203 7.11 -11.62 7.04
N ALA A 204 7.70 -12.09 8.14
CA ALA A 204 8.00 -13.50 8.33
C ALA A 204 6.72 -14.36 8.39
N ALA A 205 5.70 -13.92 9.13
CA ALA A 205 4.44 -14.63 9.27
C ALA A 205 3.67 -14.73 7.95
N VAL A 206 3.61 -13.63 7.18
CA VAL A 206 2.96 -13.58 5.87
C VAL A 206 3.73 -14.42 4.85
N ARG A 207 5.06 -14.30 4.79
CA ARG A 207 5.89 -15.10 3.87
C ARG A 207 5.71 -16.60 4.13
N LYS A 208 5.62 -17.02 5.39
CA LYS A 208 5.41 -18.42 5.77
C LYS A 208 4.14 -19.02 5.15
N VAL A 209 3.05 -18.25 5.04
CA VAL A 209 1.76 -18.77 4.54
C VAL A 209 1.60 -18.62 3.03
N ILE A 210 2.16 -17.58 2.40
CA ILE A 210 2.07 -17.39 0.94
C ILE A 210 3.18 -18.13 0.17
N GLY A 211 4.24 -18.57 0.87
CA GLY A 211 5.40 -19.22 0.27
C GLY A 211 6.18 -18.30 -0.67
N ASN A 212 7.01 -18.88 -1.55
CA ASN A 212 7.82 -18.13 -2.53
C ASN A 212 7.13 -17.99 -3.91
N GLY A 213 5.88 -18.44 -4.04
CA GLY A 213 5.11 -18.38 -5.29
C GLY A 213 4.36 -17.06 -5.50
N MET A 214 4.27 -16.23 -4.45
CA MET A 214 3.59 -14.93 -4.48
C MET A 214 4.57 -13.82 -4.11
N ALA A 215 4.36 -12.62 -4.65
CA ALA A 215 5.15 -11.45 -4.27
C ALA A 215 4.74 -10.91 -2.88
N LEU A 216 5.69 -10.35 -2.12
CA LEU A 216 5.44 -9.62 -0.87
C LEU A 216 6.09 -8.25 -0.94
N GLY A 217 5.29 -7.19 -0.86
CA GLY A 217 5.77 -5.81 -0.79
C GLY A 217 5.44 -5.15 0.53
N VAL A 218 6.14 -4.04 0.79
CA VAL A 218 5.84 -3.13 1.89
C VAL A 218 5.61 -1.72 1.35
N ARG A 219 4.57 -1.04 1.84
CA ARG A 219 4.28 0.34 1.49
C ARG A 219 4.65 1.28 2.63
N ILE A 220 5.77 1.98 2.50
CA ILE A 220 6.40 2.75 3.59
C ILE A 220 6.14 4.25 3.39
N CYS A 221 5.85 4.96 4.49
CA CYS A 221 5.82 6.42 4.49
C CYS A 221 7.26 6.96 4.54
N GLY A 222 7.65 7.74 3.54
CA GLY A 222 8.98 8.33 3.46
C GLY A 222 9.18 9.55 4.35
N ASP A 223 8.11 10.28 4.67
CA ASP A 223 8.16 11.42 5.60
C ASP A 223 6.74 11.73 6.05
N GLU A 224 6.49 11.82 7.36
CA GLU A 224 5.16 12.12 7.90
C GLU A 224 4.83 13.62 7.86
N LEU A 225 5.83 14.48 7.71
CA LEU A 225 5.68 15.94 7.68
C LEU A 225 5.03 16.49 8.97
N ILE A 226 5.37 15.89 10.11
CA ILE A 226 4.95 16.32 11.44
C ILE A 226 6.14 16.33 12.38
N ASP A 227 6.08 17.16 13.43
CA ASP A 227 7.10 17.19 14.46
C ASP A 227 7.17 15.85 15.21
N GLY A 228 8.40 15.35 15.40
CA GLY A 228 8.67 14.04 16.00
C GLY A 228 8.15 12.82 15.23
N GLY A 229 7.69 12.99 13.98
CA GLY A 229 7.23 11.91 13.11
C GLY A 229 8.37 11.15 12.44
N THR A 230 8.00 10.17 11.61
CA THR A 230 8.94 9.44 10.75
C THR A 230 9.60 10.40 9.75
N THR A 231 10.93 10.41 9.72
CA THR A 231 11.74 11.17 8.76
C THR A 231 12.15 10.30 7.57
N ILE A 232 12.73 10.91 6.52
CA ILE A 232 13.28 10.17 5.38
C ILE A 232 14.41 9.21 5.77
N ASP A 233 15.24 9.59 6.73
CA ASP A 233 16.33 8.73 7.20
C ASP A 233 15.79 7.53 7.98
N ASP A 234 14.78 7.73 8.84
CA ASP A 234 14.06 6.63 9.49
C ASP A 234 13.44 5.69 8.44
N ALA A 235 12.78 6.25 7.44
CA ALA A 235 12.06 5.48 6.42
C ALA A 235 13.01 4.65 5.54
N VAL A 236 14.15 5.23 5.14
CA VAL A 236 15.23 4.51 4.45
C VAL A 236 15.75 3.37 5.34
N ARG A 237 16.00 3.64 6.63
CA ARG A 237 16.47 2.61 7.55
C ARG A 237 15.46 1.47 7.73
N VAL A 238 14.17 1.77 7.75
CA VAL A 238 13.10 0.74 7.77
C VAL A 238 13.10 -0.07 6.48
N ALA A 239 13.33 0.55 5.32
CA ALA A 239 13.42 -0.15 4.05
C ALA A 239 14.63 -1.10 3.98
N GLU A 240 15.80 -0.69 4.49
CA GLU A 240 16.97 -1.57 4.64
C GLU A 240 16.68 -2.75 5.57
N ILE A 241 15.99 -2.53 6.69
CA ILE A 241 15.59 -3.61 7.61
C ILE A 241 14.64 -4.59 6.90
N ALA A 242 13.67 -4.08 6.13
CA ALA A 242 12.75 -4.90 5.37
C ALA A 242 13.48 -5.72 4.28
N GLU A 243 14.42 -5.13 3.55
CA GLU A 243 15.27 -5.82 2.56
C GLU A 243 16.15 -6.89 3.22
N ALA A 244 16.78 -6.58 4.35
CA ALA A 244 17.65 -7.50 5.07
C ALA A 244 16.94 -8.77 5.56
N THR A 245 15.60 -8.79 5.59
CA THR A 245 14.83 -10.02 5.85
C THR A 245 14.99 -11.08 4.76
N GLY A 246 15.35 -10.66 3.53
CA GLY A 246 15.38 -11.51 2.33
C GLY A 246 14.01 -12.01 1.88
N GLN A 247 12.92 -11.47 2.42
CA GLN A 247 11.55 -11.94 2.21
C GLN A 247 10.63 -10.92 1.55
N VAL A 248 11.08 -9.68 1.39
CA VAL A 248 10.35 -8.60 0.70
C VAL A 248 10.88 -8.48 -0.73
N ASP A 249 9.97 -8.36 -1.68
CA ASP A 249 10.25 -8.38 -3.12
C ASP A 249 10.25 -6.98 -3.75
N TYR A 250 9.61 -6.00 -3.12
CA TYR A 250 9.56 -4.61 -3.58
C TYR A 250 9.13 -3.65 -2.47
N VAL A 251 9.41 -2.36 -2.66
CA VAL A 251 8.95 -1.28 -1.78
C VAL A 251 8.09 -0.28 -2.53
N ASN A 252 6.96 0.12 -1.93
CA ASN A 252 6.09 1.15 -2.45
C ASN A 252 6.13 2.39 -1.54
N THR A 253 6.22 3.57 -2.13
CA THR A 253 6.43 4.81 -1.36
C THR A 253 5.13 5.57 -1.10
N SER A 254 5.11 6.31 -0.01
CA SER A 254 4.06 7.26 0.36
C SER A 254 4.68 8.47 1.05
N ILE A 255 3.91 9.54 1.19
CA ILE A 255 4.28 10.74 1.94
C ILE A 255 3.10 11.18 2.81
N GLY A 256 3.39 11.74 3.96
CA GLY A 256 2.43 12.33 4.87
C GLY A 256 1.70 11.33 5.77
N VAL A 257 0.83 11.87 6.60
CA VAL A 257 -0.07 11.17 7.52
C VAL A 257 -1.46 11.76 7.41
N ALA A 258 -2.48 10.93 7.59
CA ALA A 258 -3.88 11.32 7.53
C ALA A 258 -4.26 12.47 8.48
N THR A 259 -3.51 12.70 9.56
CA THR A 259 -3.84 13.69 10.59
C THR A 259 -3.62 15.13 10.20
N ALA A 260 -2.45 15.43 9.66
CA ALA A 260 -1.93 16.79 9.58
C ALA A 260 -1.38 17.12 8.18
N SER A 261 -1.00 16.11 7.42
CA SER A 261 -0.43 16.24 6.08
C SER A 261 -1.23 15.44 5.04
N LEU A 262 -2.54 15.23 5.28
CA LEU A 262 -3.45 14.58 4.34
C LEU A 262 -3.44 15.26 2.96
N PHE A 263 -3.30 16.59 2.92
CA PHE A 263 -3.18 17.34 1.67
C PHE A 263 -1.92 16.99 0.87
N MET A 264 -0.92 16.31 1.46
CA MET A 264 0.26 15.78 0.78
C MET A 264 0.05 14.33 0.32
N ILE A 265 -0.78 13.54 1.00
CA ILE A 265 -1.24 12.22 0.52
C ILE A 265 -2.16 12.43 -0.70
N GLU A 266 -3.14 13.32 -0.55
CA GLU A 266 -4.15 13.68 -1.55
C GLU A 266 -3.82 15.03 -2.21
N ALA A 267 -2.57 15.17 -2.66
CA ALA A 267 -2.04 16.38 -3.29
C ALA A 267 -3.03 17.00 -4.29
N SER A 268 -3.53 18.21 -3.97
CA SER A 268 -4.43 18.97 -4.83
C SER A 268 -3.70 19.67 -5.96
N MET A 269 -4.45 20.38 -6.82
CA MET A 269 -3.88 21.02 -8.00
C MET A 269 -2.82 22.08 -7.71
N HIS A 270 -2.81 22.57 -6.47
CA HIS A 270 -1.84 23.53 -5.96
C HIS A 270 -0.46 22.93 -5.70
N ILE A 271 -0.37 21.63 -5.40
CA ILE A 271 0.90 20.96 -5.09
C ILE A 271 1.61 20.64 -6.41
N PRO A 272 2.85 21.08 -6.66
CA PRO A 272 3.52 20.86 -7.93
C PRO A 272 3.74 19.37 -8.24
N PRO A 273 3.74 18.97 -9.53
CA PRO A 273 4.16 17.62 -9.91
C PRO A 273 5.56 17.31 -9.38
N GLY A 274 5.81 16.04 -9.01
CA GLY A 274 7.12 15.60 -8.56
C GLY A 274 7.49 15.95 -7.11
N TYR A 275 6.59 16.58 -6.34
CA TYR A 275 6.84 16.99 -4.95
C TYR A 275 7.35 15.86 -4.02
N ALA A 276 7.01 14.61 -4.32
CA ALA A 276 7.39 13.44 -3.51
C ALA A 276 8.57 12.65 -4.10
N LEU A 277 9.16 13.04 -5.25
CA LEU A 277 10.20 12.25 -5.94
C LEU A 277 11.46 12.02 -5.11
N PHE A 278 11.74 12.88 -4.13
CA PHE A 278 12.87 12.70 -3.22
C PHE A 278 12.77 11.39 -2.41
N ILE A 279 11.56 10.92 -2.11
CA ILE A 279 11.32 9.70 -1.32
C ILE A 279 11.75 8.43 -2.08
N PRO A 280 11.17 8.10 -3.25
CA PRO A 280 11.59 6.91 -3.98
C PRO A 280 13.05 7.01 -4.44
N SER A 281 13.58 8.22 -4.66
CA SER A 281 15.00 8.43 -4.95
C SER A 281 15.92 8.05 -3.79
N ALA A 282 15.53 8.37 -2.55
CA ALA A 282 16.30 8.00 -1.38
C ALA A 282 16.30 6.48 -1.18
N PHE A 283 15.14 5.85 -1.38
CA PHE A 283 14.98 4.39 -1.26
C PHE A 283 15.82 3.68 -2.32
N ARG A 284 15.69 4.05 -3.60
CA ARG A 284 16.48 3.52 -4.72
C ARG A 284 18.00 3.59 -4.54
N LYS A 285 18.50 4.53 -3.73
CA LYS A 285 19.93 4.67 -3.44
C LYS A 285 20.39 3.75 -2.31
N ALA A 286 19.47 3.33 -1.44
CA ALA A 286 19.77 2.61 -0.21
C ALA A 286 19.50 1.11 -0.30
N ILE A 287 18.55 0.68 -1.15
CA ILE A 287 18.16 -0.72 -1.31
C ILE A 287 18.25 -1.15 -2.78
N ASP A 288 18.46 -2.45 -3.00
CA ASP A 288 18.46 -3.09 -4.31
C ASP A 288 17.06 -3.56 -4.75
N LEU A 289 16.10 -3.63 -3.82
CA LEU A 289 14.71 -3.95 -4.13
C LEU A 289 14.08 -2.94 -5.10
N PRO A 290 13.23 -3.39 -6.04
CA PRO A 290 12.45 -2.49 -6.89
C PRO A 290 11.59 -1.51 -6.09
N VAL A 291 11.61 -0.24 -6.48
CA VAL A 291 10.85 0.84 -5.82
C VAL A 291 9.72 1.36 -6.71
N VAL A 292 8.49 1.31 -6.17
CA VAL A 292 7.32 2.01 -6.73
C VAL A 292 7.31 3.44 -6.20
N GLY A 293 7.45 4.41 -7.11
CA GLY A 293 7.31 5.84 -6.82
C GLY A 293 5.85 6.28 -6.86
N VAL A 294 5.38 6.96 -5.81
CA VAL A 294 4.03 7.58 -5.76
C VAL A 294 4.16 9.06 -5.45
N GLY A 295 3.40 9.89 -6.15
CA GLY A 295 3.47 11.34 -5.96
C GLY A 295 2.80 12.12 -7.09
N ARG A 296 1.47 12.04 -7.20
CA ARG A 296 0.66 12.80 -8.18
C ARG A 296 1.09 12.57 -9.65
N PHE A 297 1.51 11.35 -10.01
CA PHE A 297 1.66 10.97 -11.41
C PHE A 297 0.30 10.88 -12.08
N LYS A 298 0.08 11.72 -13.10
CA LYS A 298 -1.19 11.78 -13.83
C LYS A 298 -1.02 11.92 -15.34
N ASP A 299 0.21 11.93 -15.82
CA ASP A 299 0.59 12.13 -17.21
C ASP A 299 1.69 11.10 -17.58
N PRO A 300 1.60 10.40 -18.73
CA PRO A 300 2.60 9.41 -19.14
C PRO A 300 4.02 9.97 -19.30
N LEU A 301 4.17 11.24 -19.71
CA LEU A 301 5.46 11.91 -19.82
C LEU A 301 6.09 12.15 -18.44
N GLN A 302 5.30 12.52 -17.43
CA GLN A 302 5.80 12.64 -16.06
C GLN A 302 6.29 11.29 -15.54
N ALA A 303 5.51 10.24 -15.81
CA ALA A 303 5.81 8.87 -15.43
C ALA A 303 7.10 8.37 -16.11
N GLU A 304 7.23 8.57 -17.42
CA GLU A 304 8.44 8.24 -18.18
C GLU A 304 9.68 8.98 -17.67
N ARG A 305 9.57 10.29 -17.39
CA ARG A 305 10.70 11.09 -16.87
C ARG A 305 11.18 10.56 -15.54
N ALA A 306 10.28 10.26 -14.61
CA ALA A 306 10.65 9.71 -13.30
C ALA A 306 11.42 8.39 -13.40
N LEU A 307 11.05 7.53 -14.36
CA LEU A 307 11.78 6.28 -14.65
C LEU A 307 13.13 6.56 -15.32
N ALA A 308 13.15 7.42 -16.34
CA ALA A 308 14.35 7.74 -17.11
C ALA A 308 15.44 8.43 -16.28
N GLU A 309 15.03 9.25 -15.31
CA GLU A 309 15.91 9.96 -14.36
C GLU A 309 16.30 9.09 -13.16
N GLY A 310 15.78 7.85 -13.07
CA GLY A 310 16.17 6.87 -12.06
C GLY A 310 15.58 7.13 -10.67
N HIS A 311 14.50 7.90 -10.57
CA HIS A 311 13.81 8.18 -9.30
C HIS A 311 13.07 6.97 -8.73
N CYS A 312 12.65 6.03 -9.58
CA CYS A 312 11.91 4.83 -9.20
C CYS A 312 12.02 3.78 -10.32
N ASP A 313 11.65 2.53 -10.02
CA ASP A 313 11.63 1.44 -11.00
C ASP A 313 10.22 1.18 -11.55
N LEU A 314 9.18 1.55 -10.79
CA LEU A 314 7.79 1.60 -11.23
C LEU A 314 7.11 2.88 -10.74
N VAL A 315 6.00 3.23 -11.37
CA VAL A 315 5.25 4.47 -11.10
C VAL A 315 3.80 4.16 -10.73
N GLY A 316 3.41 4.59 -9.53
CA GLY A 316 2.03 4.51 -9.06
C GLY A 316 1.16 5.62 -9.66
N VAL A 317 0.31 5.26 -10.62
CA VAL A 317 -0.61 6.17 -11.29
C VAL A 317 -2.04 5.86 -10.83
N VAL A 318 -2.43 6.36 -9.65
CA VAL A 318 -3.75 6.06 -9.09
C VAL A 318 -4.82 6.95 -9.73
N ARG A 319 -4.86 8.23 -9.36
CA ARG A 319 -5.92 9.16 -9.78
C ARG A 319 -5.99 9.37 -11.29
N GLY A 320 -4.86 9.24 -12.01
CA GLY A 320 -4.84 9.22 -13.48
C GLY A 320 -5.65 8.06 -14.06
N GLN A 321 -5.49 6.85 -13.51
CA GLN A 321 -6.27 5.66 -13.90
C GLN A 321 -7.69 5.63 -13.32
N ILE A 322 -8.01 6.51 -12.36
CA ILE A 322 -9.41 6.76 -11.94
C ILE A 322 -10.11 7.67 -12.94
N ALA A 323 -9.44 8.74 -13.37
CA ALA A 323 -9.98 9.68 -14.34
C ALA A 323 -10.15 9.04 -15.73
N ASP A 324 -9.22 8.15 -16.11
CA ASP A 324 -9.24 7.43 -17.37
C ASP A 324 -8.75 5.99 -17.20
N ALA A 325 -9.66 5.01 -17.30
CA ALA A 325 -9.29 3.60 -17.18
C ALA A 325 -8.35 3.15 -18.32
N ASP A 326 -8.40 3.80 -19.49
CA ASP A 326 -7.59 3.49 -20.67
C ASP A 326 -6.25 4.25 -20.70
N PHE A 327 -5.87 4.91 -19.60
CA PHE A 327 -4.66 5.72 -19.48
C PHE A 327 -3.41 5.06 -20.11
N ALA A 328 -3.13 3.82 -19.75
CA ALA A 328 -1.94 3.12 -20.21
C ALA A 328 -2.05 2.69 -21.69
N ALA A 329 -3.22 2.21 -22.12
CA ALA A 329 -3.47 1.83 -23.51
C ALA A 329 -3.36 3.02 -24.46
N LYS A 330 -3.99 4.16 -24.12
CA LYS A 330 -3.89 5.42 -24.89
C LYS A 330 -2.45 5.92 -24.95
N ALA A 331 -1.75 5.96 -23.82
CA ALA A 331 -0.34 6.34 -23.77
C ALA A 331 0.54 5.46 -24.67
N ARG A 332 0.29 4.14 -24.68
CA ARG A 332 1.03 3.18 -25.52
C ARG A 332 0.78 3.36 -27.01
N LEU A 333 -0.44 3.74 -27.38
CA LEU A 333 -0.83 4.05 -28.77
C LEU A 333 -0.39 5.45 -29.23
N GLY A 334 0.17 6.27 -28.33
CA GLY A 334 0.54 7.65 -28.64
C GLY A 334 -0.67 8.62 -28.66
N LEU A 335 -1.82 8.18 -28.15
CA LEU A 335 -3.06 8.97 -28.04
C LEU A 335 -3.09 9.76 -26.72
N THR A 336 -1.98 10.39 -26.35
CA THR A 336 -1.83 11.08 -25.05
C THR A 336 -2.82 12.24 -24.90
N ASP A 337 -3.16 12.93 -25.99
CA ASP A 337 -4.13 14.04 -26.00
C ASP A 337 -5.58 13.57 -25.74
N ASP A 338 -5.87 12.28 -25.96
CA ASP A 338 -7.19 11.68 -25.69
C ASP A 338 -7.32 11.16 -24.24
N ILE A 339 -6.27 11.29 -23.42
CA ILE A 339 -6.30 10.89 -22.01
C ILE A 339 -7.08 11.93 -21.21
N ARG A 340 -8.11 11.46 -20.49
CA ARG A 340 -8.80 12.29 -19.51
C ARG A 340 -7.94 12.46 -18.26
N LEU A 341 -7.13 13.52 -18.24
CA LEU A 341 -6.23 13.82 -17.14
C LEU A 341 -6.98 14.10 -15.83
N CYS A 342 -6.39 13.66 -14.72
CA CYS A 342 -6.87 14.04 -13.40
C CYS A 342 -6.57 15.53 -13.12
N LEU A 343 -7.56 16.27 -12.60
CA LEU A 343 -7.41 17.70 -12.31
C LEU A 343 -6.53 17.96 -11.08
N SER A 344 -6.50 17.01 -10.14
CA SER A 344 -5.74 17.13 -8.90
C SER A 344 -4.30 17.46 -9.15
#